data_AF-A0AAU3R1U8-F1
#
_entry.id   AF-A0AAU3R1U8-F1
#
_cell.length_a   1.000
_cell.length_b   1.000
_cell.length_c   1.000
_cell.angle_alpha   90.00
_cell.angle_beta   90.00
_cell.angle_gamma   90.00
#
_symmetry.space_group_name_H-M   'P 1'
#
loop_
_entity.id
_entity.type
_entity.pdbx_description
1 polymer ?
#
loop_
_entity_poly.entity_id
_entity_poly.type
_entity_poly.pdbx_seq_one_letter_code
_entity_poly.pdbx_strand_id
1 'polypeptide(L)'
;MNGGPESAAAVYSAALREVLQPYRAGGGTQAALASSCYVSRAAMSRYLSGERLAERSFVARLREALADHGHPLTDAEYERLIELCGDAHRASGSPSVQLAQLREELAELKQAQVLGGERLAEVEEQAAGLFRELFQAREQAQAAEGRESELTDLVARQRDQLHHAQEYTRQLEAELTEQTEQAALLLQEVSVLRAQNAKLLDGTAPPVSFVDNSVDATLARRAARLRERATTEALAGPGDGALTPAKPFRPSAELLHKKRHPPGVPKPDEPTAPPAQDTAAWVIGRYVVLVAVPLAWIFIMMGVLGVAAAAGVANPGPHLFALIWAVPLCFLGMFLVVIIDYIPTPRATDRTISVLVVGCIPAMVSGAVVPFFWDPAFLFWPSHRIAQALGLL
;
A
#
# COMPACT_ATOMS: atom_id res chain seq x y z
N MET A 1 63.05 36.38 -17.95
CA MET A 1 61.73 36.81 -17.41
C MET A 1 61.32 35.78 -16.38
N ASN A 2 61.54 36.08 -15.10
CA ASN A 2 61.13 35.22 -14.00
C ASN A 2 59.63 35.43 -13.78
N GLY A 3 58.81 34.63 -14.44
CA GLY A 3 57.39 34.49 -14.09
C GLY A 3 57.32 33.78 -12.75
N GLY A 4 57.43 34.53 -11.65
CA GLY A 4 57.05 34.01 -10.34
C GLY A 4 55.58 33.55 -10.40
N PRO A 5 55.17 32.57 -9.57
CA PRO A 5 53.78 32.13 -9.55
C PRO A 5 52.90 33.35 -9.35
N GLU A 6 52.03 33.64 -10.32
CA GLU A 6 51.07 34.73 -10.22
C GLU A 6 50.28 34.51 -8.93
N SER A 7 50.34 35.48 -8.02
CA SER A 7 49.62 35.38 -6.75
C SER A 7 48.14 35.14 -7.04
N ALA A 8 47.48 34.25 -6.31
CA ALA A 8 46.04 34.00 -6.45
C ALA A 8 45.21 35.30 -6.35
N ALA A 9 45.68 36.29 -5.58
CA ALA A 9 45.11 37.63 -5.51
C ALA A 9 45.18 38.41 -6.83
N ALA A 10 46.25 38.23 -7.59
CA ALA A 10 46.43 38.85 -8.91
C ALA A 10 45.53 38.21 -9.97
N VAL A 11 45.37 36.89 -9.93
CA VAL A 11 44.46 36.15 -10.82
C VAL A 11 43.00 36.59 -10.57
N TYR A 12 42.60 36.67 -9.31
CA TYR A 12 41.27 37.15 -8.93
C TYR A 12 41.03 38.60 -9.35
N SER A 13 41.99 39.52 -9.11
CA SER A 13 41.83 40.93 -9.49
C SER A 13 41.84 41.15 -11.00
N ALA A 14 42.52 40.29 -11.77
CA ALA A 14 42.45 40.27 -13.22
C ALA A 14 41.05 39.86 -13.70
N ALA A 15 40.49 38.78 -13.16
CA ALA A 15 39.13 38.34 -13.48
C ALA A 15 38.07 39.41 -13.11
N LEU A 16 38.22 40.10 -11.96
CA LEU A 16 37.36 41.23 -11.62
C LEU A 16 37.43 42.35 -12.65
N ARG A 17 38.62 42.66 -13.17
CA ARG A 17 38.78 43.71 -14.19
C ARG A 17 38.16 43.30 -15.52
N GLU A 18 38.30 42.03 -15.90
CA GLU A 18 37.69 41.44 -17.10
C GLU A 18 36.17 41.59 -17.06
N VAL A 19 35.54 41.14 -15.97
CA VAL A 19 34.07 41.20 -15.80
C VAL A 19 33.55 42.65 -15.75
N LEU A 20 34.36 43.60 -15.29
CA LEU A 20 33.98 45.02 -15.27
C LEU A 20 34.26 45.79 -16.57
N GLN A 21 34.94 45.18 -17.53
CA GLN A 21 35.27 45.82 -18.79
C GLN A 21 34.03 46.26 -19.59
N PRO A 22 32.97 45.43 -19.74
CA PRO A 22 31.76 45.84 -20.45
C PRO A 22 31.06 47.04 -19.81
N TYR A 23 30.93 47.04 -18.48
CA TYR A 23 30.34 48.16 -17.73
C TYR A 23 31.12 49.47 -17.93
N ARG A 24 32.45 49.40 -17.92
CA ARG A 24 33.31 50.58 -18.16
C ARG A 24 33.25 51.06 -19.60
N ALA A 25 33.17 50.15 -20.56
CA ALA A 25 33.00 50.49 -21.98
C ALA A 25 31.66 51.23 -22.22
N GLY A 26 30.63 50.91 -21.44
CA GLY A 26 29.35 51.63 -21.40
C GLY A 26 29.37 53.00 -20.69
N GLY A 27 30.54 53.49 -20.27
CA GLY A 27 30.67 54.77 -19.55
C GLY A 27 30.49 54.66 -18.02
N GLY A 28 30.33 53.45 -17.48
CA GLY A 28 30.24 53.19 -16.06
C GLY A 28 31.51 53.60 -15.32
N THR A 29 31.36 54.25 -14.16
CA THR A 29 32.50 54.69 -13.34
C THR A 29 32.73 53.77 -12.16
N GLN A 30 34.00 53.58 -11.76
CA GLN A 30 34.34 52.82 -10.55
C GLN A 30 33.71 53.42 -9.29
N ALA A 31 33.48 54.75 -9.26
CA ALA A 31 32.87 55.43 -8.13
C ALA A 31 31.38 55.08 -7.99
N ALA A 32 30.64 55.06 -9.11
CA ALA A 32 29.24 54.66 -9.13
C ALA A 32 29.10 53.19 -8.66
N LEU A 33 29.93 52.30 -9.20
CA LEU A 33 29.91 50.89 -8.82
C LEU A 33 30.30 50.67 -7.35
N ALA A 34 31.32 51.37 -6.85
CA ALA A 34 31.71 51.30 -5.45
C ALA A 34 30.55 51.72 -4.51
N SER A 35 29.81 52.76 -4.89
CA SER A 35 28.62 53.19 -4.18
C SER A 35 27.51 52.13 -4.18
N SER A 36 27.22 51.52 -5.34
CA SER A 36 26.22 50.45 -5.46
C SER A 36 26.60 49.19 -4.66
N CYS A 37 27.88 48.87 -4.58
CA CYS A 37 28.37 47.75 -3.77
C CYS A 37 28.53 48.09 -2.27
N TYR A 38 28.23 49.32 -1.84
CA TYR A 38 28.45 49.81 -0.47
C TYR A 38 29.92 49.68 0.00
N VAL A 39 30.86 49.98 -0.89
CA VAL A 39 32.30 49.99 -0.56
C VAL A 39 32.91 51.35 -0.89
N SER A 40 33.97 51.73 -0.17
CA SER A 40 34.67 52.97 -0.49
C SER A 40 35.37 52.86 -1.84
N ARG A 41 35.48 53.99 -2.56
CA ARG A 41 36.21 54.06 -3.84
C ARG A 41 37.65 53.54 -3.72
N ALA A 42 38.31 53.84 -2.59
CA ALA A 42 39.66 53.35 -2.31
C ALA A 42 39.71 51.82 -2.14
N ALA A 43 38.71 51.22 -1.47
CA ALA A 43 38.61 49.77 -1.33
C ALA A 43 38.40 49.09 -2.70
N MET A 44 37.48 49.61 -3.52
CA MET A 44 37.26 49.14 -4.88
C MET A 44 38.55 49.19 -5.72
N SER A 45 39.30 50.29 -5.65
CA SER A 45 40.59 50.40 -6.35
C SER A 45 41.59 49.34 -5.90
N ARG A 46 41.67 49.06 -4.60
CA ARG A 46 42.56 48.03 -4.03
C ARG A 46 42.14 46.61 -4.38
N TYR A 47 40.84 46.34 -4.53
CA TYR A 47 40.34 45.05 -5.02
C TYR A 47 40.76 44.82 -6.47
N LEU A 48 40.65 45.85 -7.31
CA LEU A 48 40.99 45.76 -8.73
C LEU A 48 42.50 45.71 -9.00
N SER A 49 43.33 46.25 -8.10
CA SER A 49 44.78 46.11 -8.17
C SER A 49 45.31 44.81 -7.56
N GLY A 50 44.49 44.08 -6.81
CA GLY A 50 44.91 42.89 -6.06
C GLY A 50 45.69 43.20 -4.78
N GLU A 51 45.80 44.47 -4.38
CA GLU A 51 46.41 44.88 -3.10
C GLU A 51 45.59 44.44 -1.90
N ARG A 52 44.28 44.30 -2.06
CA ARG A 52 43.36 43.81 -1.04
C ARG A 52 42.42 42.78 -1.65
N LEU A 53 42.13 41.73 -0.90
CA LEU A 53 41.10 40.75 -1.26
C LEU A 53 39.73 41.28 -0.85
N ALA A 54 38.77 41.13 -1.76
CA ALA A 54 37.38 41.49 -1.49
C ALA A 54 36.70 40.37 -0.69
N GLU A 55 35.81 40.73 0.22
CA GLU A 55 34.98 39.74 0.93
C GLU A 55 34.08 39.00 -0.08
N ARG A 56 33.71 37.74 0.15
CA ARG A 56 32.85 37.00 -0.81
C ARG A 56 31.50 37.69 -1.04
N SER A 57 30.93 38.28 0.01
CA SER A 57 29.73 39.12 -0.05
C SER A 57 29.83 40.31 -1.04
N PHE A 58 31.05 40.75 -1.39
CA PHE A 58 31.25 41.77 -2.41
C PHE A 58 30.90 41.25 -3.81
N VAL A 59 31.23 39.99 -4.13
CA VAL A 59 30.94 39.40 -5.46
C VAL A 59 29.42 39.28 -5.68
N ALA A 60 28.66 38.91 -4.64
CA ALA A 60 27.20 38.91 -4.67
C ALA A 60 26.63 40.32 -4.94
N ARG A 61 27.07 41.33 -4.16
CA ARG A 61 26.67 42.74 -4.37
C ARG A 61 27.09 43.29 -5.73
N LEU A 62 28.24 42.85 -6.24
CA LEU A 62 28.75 43.23 -7.56
C LEU A 62 27.82 42.70 -8.67
N ARG A 63 27.37 41.44 -8.54
CA ARG A 63 26.41 40.85 -9.48
C ARG A 63 25.09 41.61 -9.50
N GLU A 64 24.54 41.92 -8.34
CA GLU A 64 23.30 42.72 -8.21
C GLU A 64 23.49 44.12 -8.82
N ALA A 65 24.55 44.84 -8.42
CA ALA A 65 24.83 46.17 -8.92
C ALA A 65 25.01 46.20 -10.46
N LEU A 66 25.69 45.22 -11.03
CA LEU A 66 25.89 45.15 -12.47
C LEU A 66 24.60 44.78 -13.22
N ALA A 67 23.75 43.93 -12.64
CA ALA A 67 22.42 43.68 -13.18
C ALA A 67 21.56 44.96 -13.20
N ASP A 68 21.57 45.74 -12.12
CA ASP A 68 20.85 47.02 -12.03
C ASP A 68 21.33 48.05 -13.07
N HIS A 69 22.63 48.02 -13.41
CA HIS A 69 23.22 48.89 -14.43
C HIS A 69 23.13 48.31 -15.86
N GLY A 70 22.37 47.23 -16.08
CA GLY A 70 22.13 46.67 -17.41
C GLY A 70 23.27 45.78 -17.97
N HIS A 71 24.18 45.34 -17.11
CA HIS A 71 25.31 44.48 -17.45
C HIS A 71 25.35 43.22 -16.55
N PRO A 72 24.31 42.36 -16.57
CA PRO A 72 24.25 41.22 -15.67
C PRO A 72 25.43 40.26 -15.88
N LEU A 73 26.04 39.80 -14.79
CA LEU A 73 26.99 38.70 -14.83
C LEU A 73 26.27 37.41 -15.24
N THR A 74 26.91 36.64 -16.11
CA THR A 74 26.49 35.26 -16.36
C THR A 74 26.74 34.40 -15.12
N ASP A 75 25.97 33.32 -14.94
CA ASP A 75 26.16 32.40 -13.82
C ASP A 75 27.57 31.81 -13.80
N ALA A 76 28.12 31.49 -14.98
CA ALA A 76 29.48 30.96 -15.12
C ALA A 76 30.56 31.97 -14.68
N GLU A 77 30.43 33.26 -15.02
CA GLU A 77 31.36 34.29 -14.56
C GLU A 77 31.25 34.52 -13.06
N TYR A 78 30.03 34.46 -12.52
CA TYR A 78 29.78 34.58 -11.09
C TYR A 78 30.41 33.43 -10.29
N GLU A 79 30.16 32.19 -10.70
CA GLU A 79 30.78 31.00 -10.10
C GLU A 79 32.30 31.06 -10.16
N ARG A 80 32.86 31.40 -11.34
CA ARG A 80 34.30 31.56 -11.53
C ARG A 80 34.89 32.62 -10.60
N LEU A 81 34.23 33.77 -10.43
CA LEU A 81 34.68 34.82 -9.51
C LEU A 81 34.63 34.38 -8.04
N ILE A 82 33.62 33.61 -7.64
CA ILE A 82 33.53 33.05 -6.29
C ILE A 82 34.65 32.05 -6.03
N GLU A 83 34.90 31.13 -6.97
CA GLU A 83 35.98 30.14 -6.85
C GLU A 83 37.35 30.82 -6.71
N LEU A 84 37.65 31.77 -7.60
CA LEU A 84 38.90 32.54 -7.56
C LEU A 84 39.03 33.38 -6.28
N CYS A 85 37.93 33.94 -5.79
CA CYS A 85 37.91 34.63 -4.50
C CYS A 85 38.24 33.66 -3.34
N GLY A 86 37.68 32.45 -3.40
CA GLY A 86 37.96 31.38 -2.44
C GLY A 86 39.42 30.94 -2.46
N ASP A 87 39.99 30.75 -3.64
CA ASP A 87 41.41 30.41 -3.81
C ASP A 87 42.32 31.53 -3.30
N ALA A 88 41.99 32.78 -3.62
CA ALA A 88 42.75 33.93 -3.15
C ALA A 88 42.71 34.07 -1.62
N HIS A 89 41.54 33.81 -0.98
CA HIS A 89 41.43 33.79 0.48
C HIS A 89 42.20 32.64 1.12
N ARG A 90 42.13 31.42 0.56
CA ARG A 90 42.91 30.26 1.04
C ARG A 90 44.41 30.49 0.94
N ALA A 91 44.87 31.12 -0.14
CA ALA A 91 46.27 31.48 -0.33
C ALA A 91 46.71 32.66 0.55
N SER A 92 45.77 33.43 1.09
CA SER A 92 46.06 34.55 1.98
C SER A 92 46.41 34.05 3.37
N GLY A 93 47.68 34.16 3.76
CA GLY A 93 48.13 33.90 5.14
C GLY A 93 47.68 34.95 6.17
N SER A 94 46.73 35.84 5.83
CA SER A 94 46.31 36.94 6.71
C SER A 94 45.26 36.47 7.73
N PRO A 95 45.51 36.64 9.05
CA PRO A 95 44.55 36.27 10.09
C PRO A 95 43.21 36.99 9.96
N SER A 96 43.21 38.22 9.45
CA SER A 96 41.98 39.00 9.24
C SER A 96 41.07 38.40 8.16
N VAL A 97 41.66 37.82 7.10
CA VAL A 97 40.92 37.17 6.00
C VAL A 97 40.36 35.83 6.47
N GLN A 98 41.15 35.05 7.21
CA GLN A 98 40.70 33.78 7.79
C GLN A 98 39.54 33.98 8.77
N LEU A 99 39.60 35.03 9.61
CA LEU A 99 38.53 35.34 10.54
C LEU A 99 37.25 35.79 9.84
N ALA A 100 37.36 36.57 8.75
CA ALA A 100 36.21 36.94 7.93
C ALA A 100 35.57 35.69 7.28
N GLN A 101 36.38 34.77 6.74
CA GLN A 101 35.91 33.52 6.17
C GLN A 101 35.19 32.65 7.21
N LEU A 102 35.77 32.46 8.41
CA LEU A 102 35.13 31.68 9.46
C LEU A 102 33.80 32.28 9.94
N ARG A 103 33.67 33.61 9.94
CA ARG A 103 32.40 34.27 10.27
C ARG A 103 31.32 34.03 9.22
N GLU A 104 31.70 34.02 7.96
CA GLU A 104 30.81 33.73 6.84
C GLU A 104 30.36 32.26 6.87
N GLU A 105 31.28 31.31 7.02
CA GLU A 105 30.96 29.89 7.18
C GLU A 105 30.05 29.63 8.39
N LEU A 106 30.28 30.33 9.51
CA LEU A 106 29.41 30.23 10.69
C LEU A 106 28.01 30.80 10.40
N ALA A 107 27.91 31.89 9.65
CA ALA A 107 26.61 32.46 9.25
C ALA A 107 25.85 31.51 8.31
N GLU A 108 26.53 30.91 7.33
CA GLU A 108 25.97 29.90 6.43
C GLU A 108 25.48 28.67 7.19
N LEU A 109 26.29 28.15 8.13
CA LEU A 109 25.91 27.01 8.96
C LEU A 109 24.70 27.32 9.85
N LYS A 110 24.62 28.52 10.42
CA LYS A 110 23.44 28.94 11.20
C LYS A 110 22.20 29.02 10.33
N GLN A 111 22.32 29.56 9.12
CA GLN A 111 21.19 29.64 8.20
C GLN A 111 20.74 28.25 7.75
N ALA A 112 21.67 27.37 7.42
CA ALA A 112 21.38 25.97 7.10
C ALA A 112 20.73 25.23 8.28
N GLN A 113 21.15 25.52 9.52
CA GLN A 113 20.55 24.95 10.72
C GLN A 113 19.10 25.44 10.91
N VAL A 114 18.81 26.72 10.69
CA VAL A 114 17.44 27.27 10.78
C VAL A 114 16.55 26.63 9.71
N LEU A 115 16.99 26.62 8.46
CA LEU A 115 16.25 25.99 7.36
C LEU A 115 16.06 24.48 7.57
N GLY A 116 17.06 23.81 8.13
CA GLY A 116 16.99 22.40 8.51
C GLY A 116 15.97 22.15 9.62
N GLY A 117 15.92 23.04 10.63
CA GLY A 117 14.93 23.01 11.70
C GLY A 117 13.51 23.23 11.21
N GLU A 118 13.30 24.18 10.30
CA GLU A 118 11.99 24.43 9.67
C GLU A 118 11.49 23.23 8.87
N ARG A 119 12.37 22.63 8.05
CA ARG A 119 12.03 21.42 7.28
C ARG A 119 11.73 20.23 8.19
N LEU A 120 12.46 20.08 9.29
CA LEU A 120 12.22 19.01 10.26
C LEU A 120 10.86 19.19 10.94
N ALA A 121 10.52 20.42 11.35
CA ALA A 121 9.21 20.72 11.92
C ALA A 121 8.06 20.47 10.92
N GLU A 122 8.24 20.82 9.64
CA GLU A 122 7.26 20.54 8.59
C GLU A 122 7.04 19.03 8.40
N VAL A 123 8.11 18.24 8.36
CA VAL A 123 8.03 16.77 8.24
C VAL A 123 7.38 16.15 9.48
N GLU A 124 7.67 16.66 10.67
CA GLU A 124 7.01 16.22 11.91
C GLU A 124 5.51 16.53 11.90
N GLU A 125 5.11 17.71 11.41
CA GLU A 125 3.70 18.08 11.26
C GLU A 125 2.99 17.17 10.25
N GLN A 126 3.62 16.90 9.10
CA GLN A 126 3.11 15.97 8.09
C GLN A 126 2.95 14.55 8.65
N ALA A 127 3.95 14.05 9.39
CA ALA A 127 3.88 12.75 10.04
C ALA A 127 2.72 12.70 11.06
N ALA A 128 2.55 13.74 11.88
CA ALA A 128 1.45 13.84 12.83
C ALA A 128 0.07 13.94 12.14
N GLY A 129 0.00 14.52 10.95
CA GLY A 129 -1.18 14.52 10.09
C GLY A 129 -1.53 13.12 9.61
N LEU A 130 -0.55 12.42 9.01
CA LEU A 130 -0.72 11.05 8.51
C LEU A 130 -1.10 10.07 9.63
N PHE A 131 -0.54 10.21 10.83
CA PHE A 131 -0.94 9.38 11.97
C PHE A 131 -2.41 9.57 12.34
N ARG A 132 -2.93 10.80 12.29
CA ARG A 132 -4.35 11.08 12.54
C ARG A 132 -5.25 10.47 11.46
N GLU A 133 -4.86 10.58 10.20
CA GLU A 133 -5.59 9.98 9.09
C GLU A 133 -5.63 8.45 9.18
N LEU A 134 -4.49 7.81 9.49
CA LEU A 134 -4.43 6.36 9.70
C LEU A 134 -5.31 5.91 10.88
N PHE A 135 -5.33 6.69 11.97
CA PHE A 135 -6.18 6.40 13.12
C PHE A 135 -7.66 6.47 12.75
N GLN A 136 -8.08 7.53 12.04
CA GLN A 136 -9.45 7.67 11.57
C GLN A 136 -9.85 6.56 10.58
N ALA A 137 -8.98 6.21 9.63
CA ALA A 137 -9.23 5.13 8.69
C ALA A 137 -9.39 3.79 9.40
N ARG A 138 -8.60 3.54 10.44
CA ARG A 138 -8.71 2.34 11.29
C ARG A 138 -10.03 2.30 12.05
N GLU A 139 -10.46 3.40 12.67
CA GLU A 139 -11.76 3.47 13.34
C GLU A 139 -12.92 3.24 12.37
N GLN A 140 -12.85 3.82 11.16
CA GLN A 140 -13.85 3.59 10.12
C GLN A 140 -13.89 2.13 9.66
N ALA A 141 -12.74 1.48 9.52
CA ALA A 141 -12.65 0.07 9.17
C ALA A 141 -13.28 -0.81 10.27
N GLN A 142 -12.94 -0.56 11.54
CA GLN A 142 -13.53 -1.28 12.68
C GLN A 142 -15.05 -1.08 12.77
N ALA A 143 -15.54 0.13 12.51
CA ALA A 143 -16.97 0.42 12.45
C ALA A 143 -17.67 -0.23 11.24
N ALA A 144 -16.94 -0.48 10.14
CA ALA A 144 -17.46 -1.23 9.00
C ALA A 144 -17.53 -2.74 9.31
N GLU A 145 -16.49 -3.30 9.92
CA GLU A 145 -16.44 -4.70 10.38
C GLU A 145 -17.57 -4.99 11.39
N GLY A 146 -17.82 -4.07 12.33
CA GLY A 146 -18.94 -4.20 13.27
C GLY A 146 -20.32 -4.19 12.59
N ARG A 147 -20.49 -3.43 11.51
CA ARG A 147 -21.74 -3.45 10.72
C ARG A 147 -21.89 -4.73 9.90
N GLU A 148 -20.79 -5.27 9.39
CA GLU A 148 -20.79 -6.54 8.66
C GLU A 148 -21.17 -7.71 9.55
N SER A 149 -20.68 -7.76 10.80
CA SER A 149 -21.07 -8.79 11.76
C SER A 149 -22.56 -8.70 12.13
N GLU A 150 -23.08 -7.49 12.38
CA GLU A 150 -24.51 -7.27 12.62
C GLU A 150 -25.38 -7.74 11.45
N LEU A 151 -24.98 -7.44 10.21
CA LEU A 151 -25.70 -7.89 9.02
C LEU A 151 -25.64 -9.40 8.85
N THR A 152 -24.50 -10.02 9.15
CA THR A 152 -24.33 -11.48 9.09
C THR A 152 -25.26 -12.17 10.10
N ASP A 153 -25.35 -11.64 11.32
CA ASP A 153 -26.27 -12.13 12.35
C ASP A 153 -27.74 -11.98 11.93
N LEU A 154 -28.10 -10.85 11.30
CA LEU A 154 -29.46 -10.63 10.78
C LEU A 154 -29.80 -11.63 9.67
N VAL A 155 -28.88 -11.87 8.74
CA VAL A 155 -29.07 -12.86 7.66
C VAL A 155 -29.21 -14.27 8.23
N ALA A 156 -28.42 -14.64 9.24
CA ALA A 156 -28.54 -15.92 9.92
C ALA A 156 -29.94 -16.09 10.56
N ARG A 157 -30.42 -15.09 11.31
CA ARG A 157 -31.77 -15.11 11.91
C ARG A 157 -32.88 -15.22 10.86
N GLN A 158 -32.76 -14.49 9.75
CA GLN A 158 -33.73 -14.58 8.65
C GLN A 158 -33.73 -15.96 8.00
N ARG A 159 -32.55 -16.57 7.83
CA ARG A 159 -32.42 -17.93 7.30
C ARG A 159 -33.09 -18.95 8.22
N ASP A 160 -32.91 -18.83 9.53
CA ASP A 160 -33.55 -19.73 10.50
C ASP A 160 -35.08 -19.55 10.48
N GLN A 161 -35.57 -18.31 10.38
CA GLN A 161 -37.01 -18.03 10.22
C GLN A 161 -37.59 -18.66 8.95
N LEU A 162 -36.87 -18.57 7.83
CA LEU A 162 -37.28 -19.21 6.57
C LEU A 162 -37.29 -20.73 6.70
N HIS A 163 -36.31 -21.31 7.39
CA HIS A 163 -36.27 -22.75 7.65
C HIS A 163 -37.49 -23.20 8.46
N HIS A 164 -37.82 -22.50 9.55
CA HIS A 164 -39.01 -22.81 10.35
C HIS A 164 -40.32 -22.63 9.56
N ALA A 165 -40.42 -21.61 8.70
CA ALA A 165 -41.58 -21.44 7.82
C ALA A 165 -41.69 -22.59 6.80
N GLN A 166 -40.57 -23.08 6.27
CA GLN A 166 -40.54 -24.25 5.38
C GLN A 166 -40.92 -25.55 6.11
N GLU A 167 -40.49 -25.74 7.35
CA GLU A 167 -40.90 -26.88 8.18
C GLU A 167 -42.39 -26.83 8.48
N TYR A 168 -42.91 -25.66 8.85
CA TYR A 168 -44.32 -25.45 9.14
C TYR A 168 -45.20 -25.70 7.91
N THR A 169 -44.79 -25.23 6.73
CA THR A 169 -45.51 -25.51 5.47
C THR A 169 -45.55 -27.00 5.15
N ARG A 170 -44.42 -27.72 5.33
CA ARG A 170 -44.41 -29.19 5.18
C ARG A 170 -45.32 -29.90 6.17
N GLN A 171 -45.38 -29.44 7.42
CA GLN A 171 -46.30 -29.98 8.42
C GLN A 171 -47.75 -29.76 8.01
N LEU A 172 -48.11 -28.54 7.59
CA LEU A 172 -49.45 -28.23 7.08
C LEU A 172 -49.82 -29.04 5.84
N GLU A 173 -48.87 -29.25 4.91
CA GLU A 173 -49.08 -30.11 3.74
C GLU A 173 -49.37 -31.55 4.16
N ALA A 174 -48.62 -32.09 5.14
CA ALA A 174 -48.84 -33.43 5.67
C ALA A 174 -50.22 -33.56 6.36
N GLU A 175 -50.57 -32.61 7.22
CA GLU A 175 -51.89 -32.55 7.88
C GLU A 175 -53.03 -32.45 6.86
N LEU A 176 -52.85 -31.64 5.80
CA LEU A 176 -53.83 -31.50 4.73
C LEU A 176 -54.00 -32.81 3.95
N THR A 177 -52.90 -33.53 3.65
CA THR A 177 -53.00 -34.84 3.01
C THR A 177 -53.72 -35.86 3.89
N GLU A 178 -53.43 -35.91 5.19
CA GLU A 178 -54.10 -36.80 6.14
C GLU A 178 -55.61 -36.50 6.21
N GLN A 179 -56.00 -35.22 6.28
CA GLN A 179 -57.41 -34.83 6.27
C GLN A 179 -58.12 -35.20 4.96
N THR A 180 -57.45 -35.08 3.82
CA THR A 180 -58.04 -35.48 2.53
C THR A 180 -58.24 -37.00 2.44
N GLU A 181 -57.31 -37.79 2.98
CA GLU A 181 -57.45 -39.25 3.06
C GLU A 181 -58.58 -39.67 4.01
N GLN A 182 -58.66 -39.06 5.20
CA GLN A 182 -59.76 -39.29 6.15
C GLN A 182 -61.12 -38.94 5.53
N ALA A 183 -61.21 -37.82 4.81
CA ALA A 183 -62.44 -37.43 4.11
C ALA A 183 -62.81 -38.43 3.02
N ALA A 184 -61.84 -38.95 2.26
CA ALA A 184 -62.06 -39.98 1.26
C ALA A 184 -62.57 -41.30 1.87
N LEU A 185 -62.00 -41.74 3.00
CA LEU A 185 -62.46 -42.92 3.74
C LEU A 185 -63.89 -42.76 4.24
N LEU A 186 -64.22 -41.62 4.85
CA LEU A 186 -65.59 -41.34 5.32
C LEU A 186 -66.60 -41.33 4.16
N LEU A 187 -66.24 -40.78 3.00
CA LEU A 187 -67.10 -40.82 1.81
C LEU A 187 -67.33 -42.25 1.33
N GLN A 188 -66.30 -43.10 1.37
CA GLN A 188 -66.40 -44.51 1.03
C GLN A 188 -67.33 -45.24 2.03
N GLU A 189 -67.17 -45.02 3.34
CA GLU A 189 -68.05 -45.60 4.36
C GLU A 189 -69.51 -45.18 4.15
N VAL A 190 -69.76 -43.88 3.90
CA VAL A 190 -71.11 -43.37 3.60
C VAL A 190 -71.70 -44.05 2.36
N SER A 191 -70.89 -44.29 1.32
CA SER A 191 -71.34 -44.98 0.11
C SER A 191 -71.75 -46.43 0.39
N VAL A 192 -70.98 -47.14 1.22
CA VAL A 192 -71.27 -48.53 1.65
C VAL A 192 -72.54 -48.57 2.50
N LEU A 193 -72.67 -47.66 3.46
CA LEU A 193 -73.86 -47.57 4.33
C LEU A 193 -75.12 -47.24 3.53
N ARG A 194 -75.04 -46.35 2.52
CA ARG A 194 -76.16 -46.09 1.61
C ARG A 194 -76.55 -47.33 0.81
N ALA A 195 -75.57 -48.08 0.28
CA ALA A 195 -75.84 -49.32 -0.44
C ALA A 195 -76.45 -50.41 0.46
N GLN A 196 -76.04 -50.49 1.73
CA GLN A 196 -76.63 -51.39 2.72
C GLN A 196 -78.08 -51.00 3.05
N ASN A 197 -78.35 -49.70 3.27
CA ASN A 197 -79.70 -49.20 3.50
C ASN A 197 -80.64 -49.50 2.32
N ALA A 198 -80.18 -49.29 1.09
CA ALA A 198 -80.95 -49.62 -0.11
C ALA A 198 -81.34 -51.11 -0.16
N LYS A 199 -80.39 -52.01 0.13
CA LYS A 199 -80.65 -53.46 0.18
C LYS A 199 -81.64 -53.86 1.27
N LEU A 200 -81.57 -53.23 2.45
CA LEU A 200 -82.51 -53.50 3.54
C LEU A 200 -83.93 -53.03 3.18
N LEU A 201 -84.05 -51.86 2.53
CA LEU A 201 -85.33 -51.35 2.05
C LEU A 201 -85.94 -52.26 0.96
N ASP A 202 -85.13 -52.81 0.05
CA ASP A 202 -85.61 -53.78 -0.95
C ASP A 202 -86.12 -55.11 -0.33
N GLY A 203 -85.60 -55.48 0.85
CA GLY A 203 -85.97 -56.72 1.56
C GLY A 203 -87.20 -56.62 2.46
N THR A 204 -87.73 -55.41 2.70
CA THR A 204 -88.93 -55.17 3.53
C THR A 204 -89.92 -54.33 2.72
N ALA A 205 -90.97 -54.97 2.20
CA ALA A 205 -92.03 -54.45 1.32
C ALA A 205 -92.71 -53.11 1.73
N PRO A 206 -93.72 -52.63 0.97
CA PRO A 206 -93.77 -52.06 -0.39
C PRO A 206 -93.59 -50.50 -0.33
N PRO A 207 -93.80 -49.70 -1.40
CA PRO A 207 -93.19 -48.37 -1.52
C PRO A 207 -93.89 -47.33 -0.63
N VAL A 208 -93.23 -46.95 0.46
CA VAL A 208 -93.51 -45.68 1.14
C VAL A 208 -92.63 -44.64 0.46
N SER A 209 -93.25 -43.64 -0.18
CA SER A 209 -92.58 -42.52 -0.84
C SER A 209 -91.72 -41.76 0.17
N PHE A 210 -90.45 -42.16 0.30
CA PHE A 210 -89.49 -41.46 1.14
C PHE A 210 -88.97 -40.25 0.37
N VAL A 211 -89.10 -39.08 0.99
CA VAL A 211 -88.83 -37.77 0.40
C VAL A 211 -87.31 -37.58 0.30
N ASP A 212 -86.71 -38.03 -0.80
CA ASP A 212 -85.28 -37.85 -1.11
C ASP A 212 -84.87 -36.37 -1.24
N ASN A 213 -85.82 -35.44 -1.38
CA ASN A 213 -85.53 -34.03 -1.61
C ASN A 213 -84.99 -33.26 -0.38
N SER A 214 -85.02 -33.82 0.83
CA SER A 214 -84.66 -33.05 2.05
C SER A 214 -83.19 -33.09 2.43
N VAL A 215 -82.48 -34.18 2.14
CA VAL A 215 -81.07 -34.37 2.54
C VAL A 215 -80.13 -33.62 1.57
N ASP A 216 -80.41 -33.68 0.28
CA ASP A 216 -79.64 -32.93 -0.72
C ASP A 216 -79.87 -31.41 -0.58
N ALA A 217 -81.08 -30.97 -0.24
CA ALA A 217 -81.36 -29.56 0.03
C ALA A 217 -80.66 -29.05 1.30
N THR A 218 -80.50 -29.88 2.33
CA THR A 218 -79.77 -29.51 3.55
C THR A 218 -78.26 -29.50 3.32
N LEU A 219 -77.71 -30.43 2.52
CA LEU A 219 -76.29 -30.40 2.11
C LEU A 219 -75.97 -29.19 1.23
N ALA A 220 -76.82 -28.86 0.26
CA ALA A 220 -76.65 -27.67 -0.58
C ALA A 220 -76.68 -26.36 0.25
N ARG A 221 -77.59 -26.25 1.23
CA ARG A 221 -77.62 -25.09 2.16
C ARG A 221 -76.39 -25.03 3.06
N ARG A 222 -75.81 -26.16 3.45
CA ARG A 222 -74.60 -26.19 4.29
C ARG A 222 -73.35 -25.81 3.48
N ALA A 223 -73.25 -26.27 2.24
CA ALA A 223 -72.20 -25.87 1.30
C ALA A 223 -72.26 -24.37 0.97
N ALA A 224 -73.47 -23.82 0.80
CA ALA A 224 -73.65 -22.39 0.59
C ALA A 224 -73.18 -21.55 1.79
N ARG A 225 -73.53 -21.95 3.02
CA ARG A 225 -73.08 -21.25 4.25
C ARG A 225 -71.58 -21.32 4.49
N LEU A 226 -70.93 -22.43 4.11
CA LEU A 226 -69.47 -22.55 4.21
C LEU A 226 -68.75 -21.65 3.19
N ARG A 227 -69.28 -21.53 1.96
CA ARG A 227 -68.76 -20.57 0.98
C ARG A 227 -68.92 -19.12 1.46
N GLU A 228 -70.07 -18.80 2.04
CA GLU A 228 -70.35 -17.46 2.56
C GLU A 228 -69.41 -17.08 3.73
N ARG A 229 -69.10 -18.04 4.62
CA ARG A 229 -68.10 -17.87 5.70
C ARG A 229 -66.68 -17.72 5.18
N ALA A 230 -66.27 -18.50 4.19
CA ALA A 230 -64.94 -18.37 3.57
C ALA A 230 -64.76 -17.02 2.88
N THR A 231 -65.82 -16.49 2.26
CA THR A 231 -65.79 -15.14 1.67
C THR A 231 -65.79 -14.03 2.72
N THR A 232 -66.52 -14.17 3.84
CA THR A 232 -66.48 -13.17 4.91
C THR A 232 -65.18 -13.19 5.71
N GLU A 233 -64.51 -14.34 5.87
CA GLU A 233 -63.15 -14.41 6.44
C GLU A 233 -62.07 -13.90 5.48
N ALA A 234 -62.25 -14.05 4.16
CA ALA A 234 -61.34 -13.44 3.18
C ALA A 234 -61.51 -11.90 3.06
N LEU A 235 -62.69 -11.38 3.38
CA LEU A 235 -62.99 -9.93 3.39
C LEU A 235 -62.76 -9.28 4.76
N ALA A 236 -62.87 -10.04 5.85
CA ALA A 236 -62.38 -9.66 7.17
C ALA A 236 -60.87 -9.95 7.22
N GLY A 237 -60.10 -9.12 6.50
CA GLY A 237 -58.64 -9.10 6.65
C GLY A 237 -58.24 -9.02 8.12
N PRO A 238 -57.07 -9.56 8.49
CA PRO A 238 -56.65 -9.71 9.88
C PRO A 238 -56.66 -8.34 10.56
N GLY A 239 -57.65 -8.14 11.43
CA GLY A 239 -57.75 -6.97 12.28
C GLY A 239 -56.66 -7.01 13.34
N ASP A 240 -55.85 -5.97 13.33
CA ASP A 240 -55.41 -5.22 14.51
C ASP A 240 -55.14 -6.05 15.78
N GLY A 241 -54.07 -6.82 15.74
CA GLY A 241 -53.29 -7.16 16.93
C GLY A 241 -52.22 -6.09 17.14
N ALA A 242 -52.44 -5.20 18.10
CA ALA A 242 -51.60 -4.06 18.44
C ALA A 242 -50.10 -4.37 18.55
N LEU A 243 -49.31 -3.87 17.59
CA LEU A 243 -47.91 -3.50 17.77
C LEU A 243 -47.74 -2.06 17.26
N THR A 244 -47.05 -1.28 18.07
CA THR A 244 -46.85 0.18 18.00
C THR A 244 -46.45 0.71 16.61
N PRO A 245 -46.78 1.97 16.29
CA PRO A 245 -46.57 2.54 14.96
C PRO A 245 -45.08 2.79 14.70
N ALA A 246 -44.42 1.84 14.04
CA ALA A 246 -43.17 2.11 13.35
C ALA A 246 -43.47 2.98 12.13
N LYS A 247 -42.83 4.15 12.09
CA LYS A 247 -42.94 5.17 11.03
C LYS A 247 -42.95 4.55 9.63
N PRO A 248 -43.84 5.00 8.72
CA PRO A 248 -43.80 4.57 7.34
C PRO A 248 -42.48 5.00 6.71
N PHE A 249 -41.69 4.00 6.30
CA PHE A 249 -40.53 4.19 5.44
C PHE A 249 -41.03 4.71 4.10
N ARG A 250 -40.88 6.02 3.86
CA ARG A 250 -40.97 6.62 2.53
C ARG A 250 -39.73 6.18 1.74
N PRO A 251 -39.85 5.40 0.66
CA PRO A 251 -38.77 5.33 -0.30
C PRO A 251 -38.69 6.69 -1.00
N SER A 252 -37.65 7.47 -0.69
CA SER A 252 -37.33 8.70 -1.41
C SER A 252 -37.07 8.36 -2.88
N ALA A 253 -38.07 8.61 -3.72
CA ALA A 253 -38.05 8.47 -5.17
C ALA A 253 -37.25 9.59 -5.88
N GLU A 254 -36.18 10.10 -5.26
CA GLU A 254 -35.55 11.37 -5.68
C GLU A 254 -34.10 11.26 -6.15
N LEU A 255 -33.60 10.06 -6.48
CA LEU A 255 -32.23 9.90 -7.00
C LEU A 255 -32.10 9.04 -8.27
N LEU A 256 -33.18 8.85 -9.04
CA LEU A 256 -33.16 8.07 -10.30
C LEU A 256 -33.43 8.89 -11.57
N HIS A 257 -32.94 10.14 -11.58
CA HIS A 257 -32.77 10.93 -12.80
C HIS A 257 -31.29 11.29 -13.00
N LYS A 258 -30.45 10.28 -13.24
CA LYS A 258 -29.17 10.47 -13.92
C LYS A 258 -29.08 9.59 -15.16
N LYS A 259 -29.61 10.17 -16.24
CA LYS A 259 -29.27 9.91 -17.65
C LYS A 259 -27.91 9.23 -17.82
N ARG A 260 -27.90 7.99 -18.33
CA ARG A 260 -26.80 7.48 -19.18
C ARG A 260 -27.38 6.69 -20.34
N HIS A 261 -26.92 7.06 -21.52
CA HIS A 261 -27.15 6.40 -22.80
C HIS A 261 -26.71 4.94 -22.80
N PRO A 262 -27.29 4.11 -23.70
CA PRO A 262 -26.86 2.74 -23.89
C PRO A 262 -25.60 2.70 -24.76
N PRO A 263 -24.67 1.77 -24.52
CA PRO A 263 -23.92 1.17 -25.59
C PRO A 263 -24.29 -0.30 -25.70
N GLY A 264 -24.64 -0.69 -26.92
CA GLY A 264 -24.21 -1.93 -27.55
C GLY A 264 -24.37 -3.23 -26.76
N VAL A 265 -25.33 -4.03 -27.22
CA VAL A 265 -25.28 -5.48 -27.15
C VAL A 265 -23.88 -5.99 -27.53
N PRO A 266 -23.29 -6.91 -26.75
CA PRO A 266 -22.74 -8.09 -27.40
C PRO A 266 -23.17 -9.39 -26.70
N LYS A 267 -23.65 -10.31 -27.55
CA LYS A 267 -23.45 -11.76 -27.62
C LYS A 267 -23.27 -12.59 -26.32
N PRO A 268 -24.04 -13.69 -26.17
CA PRO A 268 -23.79 -14.71 -25.16
C PRO A 268 -22.62 -15.60 -25.59
N ASP A 269 -21.62 -15.71 -24.75
CA ASP A 269 -20.69 -16.84 -24.59
C ASP A 269 -19.79 -16.48 -23.40
N GLU A 270 -20.28 -16.68 -22.18
CA GLU A 270 -19.45 -16.51 -20.97
C GLU A 270 -19.15 -17.89 -20.36
N PRO A 271 -17.87 -18.32 -20.37
CA PRO A 271 -17.44 -19.59 -19.83
C PRO A 271 -17.47 -19.54 -18.29
N THR A 272 -17.98 -20.62 -17.71
CA THR A 272 -18.05 -20.91 -16.28
C THR A 272 -16.77 -20.49 -15.56
N ALA A 273 -16.85 -19.43 -14.75
CA ALA A 273 -15.75 -18.98 -13.91
C ALA A 273 -15.42 -20.05 -12.85
N PRO A 274 -14.14 -20.43 -12.68
CA PRO A 274 -13.74 -21.33 -11.59
C PRO A 274 -13.89 -20.64 -10.22
N PRO A 275 -14.07 -21.41 -9.13
CA PRO A 275 -14.36 -20.88 -7.80
C PRO A 275 -13.24 -19.95 -7.30
N ALA A 276 -13.63 -18.73 -6.91
CA ALA A 276 -12.75 -17.63 -6.51
C ALA A 276 -12.04 -17.80 -5.15
N GLN A 277 -12.06 -18.99 -4.54
CA GLN A 277 -11.52 -19.20 -3.19
C GLN A 277 -10.03 -19.59 -3.14
N ASP A 278 -9.45 -20.10 -4.24
CA ASP A 278 -8.04 -20.53 -4.22
C ASP A 278 -7.02 -19.43 -4.53
N THR A 279 -7.46 -18.30 -5.08
CA THR A 279 -6.54 -17.20 -5.45
C THR A 279 -6.03 -16.43 -4.24
N ALA A 280 -6.84 -16.28 -3.19
CA ALA A 280 -6.42 -15.55 -1.98
C ALA A 280 -5.39 -16.33 -1.18
N ALA A 281 -5.59 -17.64 -0.99
CA ALA A 281 -4.63 -18.50 -0.30
C ALA A 281 -3.30 -18.60 -1.08
N TRP A 282 -3.36 -18.65 -2.41
CA TRP A 282 -2.17 -18.64 -3.26
C TRP A 282 -1.40 -17.32 -3.21
N VAL A 283 -2.10 -16.18 -3.22
CA VAL A 283 -1.46 -14.86 -3.09
C VAL A 283 -0.83 -14.68 -1.70
N ILE A 284 -1.52 -15.08 -0.63
CA ILE A 284 -0.98 -14.97 0.74
C ILE A 284 0.23 -15.89 0.93
N GLY A 285 0.17 -17.14 0.46
CA GLY A 285 1.30 -18.07 0.51
C GLY A 285 2.52 -17.52 -0.23
N ARG A 286 2.30 -16.89 -1.39
CA ARG A 286 3.37 -16.27 -2.19
C ARG A 286 3.99 -15.05 -1.49
N TYR A 287 3.19 -14.22 -0.82
CA TYR A 287 3.69 -13.08 -0.05
C TYR A 287 4.47 -13.50 1.20
N VAL A 288 4.02 -14.55 1.91
CA VAL A 288 4.72 -15.06 3.09
C VAL A 288 6.11 -15.58 2.70
N VAL A 289 6.22 -16.36 1.61
CA VAL A 289 7.53 -16.83 1.12
C VAL A 289 8.40 -15.64 0.67
N LEU A 290 7.81 -14.66 0.01
CA LEU A 290 8.54 -13.51 -0.53
C LEU A 290 9.09 -12.56 0.54
N VAL A 291 8.43 -12.46 1.70
CA VAL A 291 8.83 -11.55 2.78
C VAL A 291 9.58 -12.27 3.90
N ALA A 292 9.17 -13.49 4.26
CA ALA A 292 9.78 -14.22 5.37
C ALA A 292 11.17 -14.75 5.03
N VAL A 293 11.42 -15.20 3.79
CA VAL A 293 12.72 -15.76 3.38
C VAL A 293 13.83 -14.69 3.37
N PRO A 294 13.65 -13.49 2.79
CA PRO A 294 14.65 -12.43 2.89
C PRO A 294 14.89 -11.97 4.32
N LEU A 295 13.83 -11.83 5.12
CA LEU A 295 13.95 -11.40 6.52
C LEU A 295 14.74 -12.41 7.36
N ALA A 296 14.41 -13.71 7.27
CA ALA A 296 15.15 -14.75 7.99
C ALA A 296 16.64 -14.75 7.62
N TRP A 297 16.96 -14.52 6.34
CA TRP A 297 18.35 -14.40 5.88
C TRP A 297 19.06 -13.16 6.38
N ILE A 298 18.39 -12.00 6.40
CA ILE A 298 18.94 -10.77 7.00
C ILE A 298 19.30 -11.01 8.47
N PHE A 299 18.43 -11.71 9.22
CA PHE A 299 18.69 -12.07 10.62
C PHE A 299 19.88 -13.01 10.79
N ILE A 300 19.99 -14.06 9.97
CA ILE A 300 21.14 -14.99 9.98
C ILE A 300 22.43 -14.22 9.68
N MET A 301 22.40 -13.31 8.71
CA MET A 301 23.58 -12.52 8.31
C MET A 301 23.98 -11.48 9.36
N MET A 302 23.01 -10.83 10.02
CA MET A 302 23.29 -9.97 11.18
C MET A 302 23.97 -10.77 12.31
N GLY A 303 23.53 -12.01 12.54
CA GLY A 303 24.19 -12.93 13.47
C GLY A 303 25.63 -13.25 13.07
N VAL A 304 25.86 -13.62 11.81
CA VAL A 304 27.21 -13.95 11.29
C VAL A 304 28.13 -12.73 11.30
N LEU A 305 27.64 -11.55 10.92
CA LEU A 305 28.39 -10.31 10.96
C LEU A 305 28.73 -9.91 12.41
N GLY A 306 27.80 -10.10 13.36
CA GLY A 306 28.05 -9.89 14.78
C GLY A 306 29.13 -10.83 15.34
N VAL A 307 29.10 -12.10 14.96
CA VAL A 307 30.13 -13.09 15.35
C VAL A 307 31.48 -12.78 14.70
N ALA A 308 31.50 -12.39 13.42
CA ALA A 308 32.72 -12.00 12.71
C ALA A 308 33.33 -10.70 13.27
N ALA A 309 32.50 -9.72 13.63
CA ALA A 309 32.93 -8.50 14.30
C ALA A 309 33.50 -8.79 15.71
N ALA A 310 32.88 -9.71 16.45
CA ALA A 310 33.38 -10.15 17.75
C ALA A 310 34.72 -10.92 17.64
N ALA A 311 34.91 -11.70 16.58
CA ALA A 311 36.15 -12.45 16.33
C ALA A 311 37.26 -11.61 15.67
N GLY A 312 36.92 -10.51 14.99
CA GLY A 312 37.80 -9.77 14.08
C GLY A 312 38.59 -8.59 14.68
N VAL A 313 38.48 -8.29 15.98
CA VAL A 313 39.14 -7.12 16.59
C VAL A 313 40.68 -7.29 16.68
N ALA A 314 41.24 -8.46 16.37
CA ALA A 314 42.66 -8.73 16.61
C ALA A 314 43.61 -8.64 15.39
N ASN A 315 43.15 -8.75 14.14
CA ASN A 315 43.97 -8.49 12.92
C ASN A 315 43.16 -8.72 11.63
N PRO A 316 42.80 -7.69 10.85
CA PRO A 316 42.10 -7.86 9.59
C PRO A 316 43.08 -8.32 8.49
N GLY A 317 43.20 -9.63 8.32
CA GLY A 317 43.92 -10.22 7.18
C GLY A 317 43.18 -10.04 5.85
N PRO A 318 43.84 -10.31 4.71
CA PRO A 318 43.28 -10.19 3.35
C PRO A 318 42.01 -11.03 3.13
N HIS A 319 41.77 -12.01 3.99
CA HIS A 319 40.57 -12.85 4.01
C HIS A 319 39.29 -12.07 4.36
N LEU A 320 39.41 -10.96 5.10
CA LEU A 320 38.26 -10.12 5.48
C LEU A 320 37.74 -9.32 4.28
N PHE A 321 38.63 -8.88 3.39
CA PHE A 321 38.24 -8.26 2.11
C PHE A 321 37.58 -9.27 1.15
N ALA A 322 38.09 -10.50 1.08
CA ALA A 322 37.46 -11.55 0.28
C ALA A 322 36.04 -11.86 0.79
N LEU A 323 35.83 -11.87 2.11
CA LEU A 323 34.51 -12.07 2.71
C LEU A 323 33.56 -10.89 2.43
N ILE A 324 34.06 -9.65 2.53
CA ILE A 324 33.29 -8.42 2.25
C ILE A 324 32.78 -8.42 0.80
N TRP A 325 33.54 -8.96 -0.16
CA TRP A 325 33.13 -9.01 -1.57
C TRP A 325 32.31 -10.26 -1.93
N ALA A 326 32.57 -11.41 -1.29
CA ALA A 326 31.82 -12.63 -1.55
C ALA A 326 30.34 -12.51 -1.15
N VAL A 327 30.04 -11.81 -0.06
CA VAL A 327 28.67 -11.60 0.43
C VAL A 327 27.78 -10.89 -0.61
N PRO A 328 28.11 -9.68 -1.10
CA PRO A 328 27.29 -8.98 -2.09
C PRO A 328 27.22 -9.68 -3.46
N LEU A 329 28.25 -10.44 -3.85
CA LEU A 329 28.21 -11.26 -5.07
C LEU A 329 27.19 -12.41 -4.95
N CYS A 330 27.10 -13.06 -3.79
CA CYS A 330 26.05 -14.04 -3.51
C CYS A 330 24.65 -13.40 -3.51
N PHE A 331 24.51 -12.17 -2.98
CA PHE A 331 23.26 -11.41 -3.06
C PHE A 331 22.83 -11.13 -4.51
N LEU A 332 23.77 -10.69 -5.36
CA LEU A 332 23.49 -10.41 -6.76
C LEU A 332 23.05 -11.68 -7.51
N GLY A 333 23.71 -12.82 -7.26
CA GLY A 333 23.36 -14.11 -7.84
C GLY A 333 21.96 -14.59 -7.44
N MET A 334 21.60 -14.50 -6.15
CA MET A 334 20.25 -14.87 -5.69
C MET A 334 19.17 -13.91 -6.19
N PHE A 335 19.46 -12.61 -6.22
CA PHE A 335 18.52 -11.61 -6.72
C PHE A 335 18.21 -11.84 -8.21
N LEU A 336 19.23 -12.21 -9.00
CA LEU A 336 19.06 -12.62 -10.39
C LEU A 336 18.20 -13.87 -10.53
N VAL A 337 18.34 -14.88 -9.66
CA VAL A 337 17.50 -16.09 -9.69
C VAL A 337 16.04 -15.73 -9.41
N VAL A 338 15.77 -14.91 -8.39
CA VAL A 338 14.41 -14.45 -8.07
C VAL A 338 13.80 -13.64 -9.22
N ILE A 339 14.58 -12.80 -9.90
CA ILE A 339 14.13 -12.05 -11.07
C ILE A 339 13.85 -12.97 -12.26
N ILE A 340 14.70 -13.95 -12.54
CA ILE A 340 14.54 -14.89 -13.66
C ILE A 340 13.27 -15.74 -13.46
N ASP A 341 13.00 -16.19 -12.23
CA ASP A 341 11.76 -16.90 -11.88
C ASP A 341 10.51 -15.99 -11.96
N TYR A 342 10.71 -14.67 -11.93
CA TYR A 342 9.63 -13.68 -12.00
C TYR A 342 9.26 -13.27 -13.42
N ILE A 343 10.10 -13.55 -14.43
CA ILE A 343 9.73 -13.30 -15.84
C ILE A 343 8.64 -14.32 -16.20
N PRO A 344 7.38 -13.90 -16.42
CA PRO A 344 6.30 -14.82 -16.73
C PRO A 344 6.56 -15.40 -18.13
N THR A 345 7.22 -16.55 -18.19
CA THR A 345 7.40 -17.27 -19.44
C THR A 345 6.07 -17.94 -19.81
N PRO A 346 5.51 -17.65 -20.99
CA PRO A 346 4.25 -18.24 -21.40
C PRO A 346 4.42 -19.73 -21.67
N ARG A 347 3.95 -20.55 -20.71
CA ARG A 347 3.34 -21.89 -20.86
C ARG A 347 4.11 -23.05 -21.50
N ALA A 348 5.39 -22.98 -21.82
CA ALA A 348 6.08 -24.16 -22.35
C ALA A 348 7.56 -24.23 -21.98
N THR A 349 7.88 -24.57 -20.72
CA THR A 349 9.07 -25.36 -20.29
C THR A 349 9.18 -25.40 -18.76
N ASP A 350 8.19 -25.97 -18.09
CA ASP A 350 8.07 -25.92 -16.61
C ASP A 350 8.91 -27.01 -15.88
N ARG A 351 9.59 -27.90 -16.62
CA ARG A 351 10.41 -28.97 -16.02
C ARG A 351 11.91 -28.83 -16.25
N THR A 352 12.34 -28.20 -17.34
CA THR A 352 13.76 -28.04 -17.66
C THR A 352 14.41 -26.90 -16.87
N ILE A 353 13.66 -25.83 -16.59
CA ILE A 353 14.19 -24.67 -15.83
C ILE A 353 14.41 -25.05 -14.36
N SER A 354 13.46 -25.73 -13.72
CA SER A 354 13.60 -26.15 -12.31
C SER A 354 14.75 -27.15 -12.10
N VAL A 355 15.00 -28.07 -13.04
CA VAL A 355 16.12 -29.02 -12.93
C VAL A 355 17.47 -28.33 -13.11
N LEU A 356 17.56 -27.32 -13.96
CA LEU A 356 18.79 -26.56 -14.20
C LEU A 356 19.10 -25.62 -13.02
N VAL A 357 18.08 -24.98 -12.43
CA VAL A 357 18.23 -24.12 -11.25
C VAL A 357 18.56 -24.94 -10.00
N VAL A 358 17.89 -26.07 -9.77
CA VAL A 358 18.15 -26.93 -8.60
C VAL A 358 19.47 -27.70 -8.73
N GLY A 359 19.92 -28.03 -9.95
CA GLY A 359 21.17 -28.76 -10.18
C GLY A 359 22.43 -27.88 -10.23
N CYS A 360 22.36 -26.68 -10.84
CA CYS A 360 23.54 -25.84 -11.02
C CYS A 360 23.95 -25.07 -9.76
N ILE A 361 23.00 -24.75 -8.87
CA ILE A 361 23.28 -23.97 -7.66
C ILE A 361 24.13 -24.75 -6.64
N PRO A 362 23.82 -26.01 -6.28
CA PRO A 362 24.69 -26.81 -5.41
C PRO A 362 26.07 -27.03 -6.03
N ALA A 363 26.16 -27.20 -7.37
CA ALA A 363 27.42 -27.42 -8.07
C ALA A 363 28.32 -26.17 -8.10
N MET A 364 27.75 -24.97 -8.26
CA MET A 364 28.53 -23.72 -8.17
C MET A 364 28.94 -23.39 -6.74
N VAL A 365 28.06 -23.63 -5.75
CA VAL A 365 28.39 -23.43 -4.33
C VAL A 365 29.46 -24.43 -3.88
N SER A 366 29.38 -25.70 -4.28
CA SER A 366 30.42 -26.68 -3.97
C SER A 366 31.73 -26.40 -4.72
N GLY A 367 31.68 -25.98 -5.98
CA GLY A 367 32.90 -25.58 -6.72
C GLY A 367 33.63 -24.36 -6.15
N ALA A 368 32.91 -23.42 -5.54
CA ALA A 368 33.49 -22.22 -4.91
C ALA A 368 33.96 -22.46 -3.46
N VAL A 369 33.30 -23.34 -2.70
CA VAL A 369 33.60 -23.59 -1.29
C VAL A 369 34.65 -24.69 -1.09
N VAL A 370 34.69 -25.71 -1.97
CA VAL A 370 35.64 -26.82 -1.85
C VAL A 370 37.13 -26.42 -1.91
N PRO A 371 37.59 -25.46 -2.75
CA PRO A 371 38.99 -25.03 -2.73
C PRO A 371 39.38 -24.30 -1.43
N PHE A 372 38.41 -23.76 -0.68
CA PHE A 372 38.65 -23.03 0.56
C PHE A 372 38.91 -23.96 1.77
N PHE A 373 38.34 -25.18 1.74
CA PHE A 373 38.53 -26.19 2.79
C PHE A 373 39.69 -27.16 2.52
N TRP A 374 40.28 -27.12 1.33
CA TRP A 374 41.39 -27.97 0.92
C TRP A 374 42.74 -27.26 0.89
N ASP A 375 42.84 -26.05 1.44
CA ASP A 375 44.12 -25.42 1.69
C ASP A 375 44.81 -26.11 2.89
N PRO A 376 45.94 -26.81 2.69
CA PRO A 376 46.65 -27.51 3.77
C PRO A 376 47.14 -26.57 4.88
N ALA A 377 47.18 -25.25 4.65
CA ALA A 377 47.48 -24.26 5.68
C ALA A 377 46.41 -24.21 6.80
N PHE A 378 45.16 -24.58 6.51
CA PHE A 378 44.07 -24.57 7.48
C PHE A 378 44.07 -25.80 8.40
N LEU A 379 44.55 -26.95 7.90
CA LEU A 379 44.66 -28.20 8.66
C LEU A 379 45.86 -28.25 9.63
N PHE A 380 46.85 -27.36 9.45
CA PHE A 380 48.03 -27.25 10.31
C PHE A 380 48.02 -26.00 11.21
N TRP A 381 46.85 -25.50 11.59
CA TRP A 381 46.77 -24.43 12.58
C TRP A 381 47.19 -24.95 13.96
N PRO A 382 48.30 -24.47 14.56
CA PRO A 382 48.81 -25.04 15.81
C PRO A 382 47.85 -24.72 16.96
N SER A 383 47.37 -25.75 17.66
CA SER A 383 46.44 -25.68 18.79
C SER A 383 46.86 -24.72 19.91
N HIS A 384 48.17 -24.45 20.04
CA HIS A 384 48.71 -23.44 20.94
C HIS A 384 48.14 -22.03 20.69
N ARG A 385 47.91 -21.63 19.44
CA ARG A 385 47.40 -20.27 19.14
C ARG A 385 45.90 -20.12 19.41
N ILE A 386 45.16 -21.22 19.42
CA ILE A 386 43.74 -21.24 19.81
C ILE A 386 43.62 -21.04 21.32
N ALA A 387 44.51 -21.63 22.12
CA ALA A 387 44.55 -21.44 23.57
C ALA A 387 44.91 -19.99 23.98
N GLN A 388 45.82 -19.32 23.27
CA GLN A 388 46.14 -17.91 23.49
C GLN A 388 45.01 -16.96 23.05
N ALA A 389 44.32 -17.25 21.95
CA ALA A 389 43.21 -16.41 21.48
C ALA A 389 41.97 -16.49 22.39
N LEU A 390 41.81 -17.59 23.12
CA LEU A 390 40.74 -17.80 24.10
C LEU A 390 41.10 -17.35 25.54
N GLY A 391 42.31 -16.82 25.76
CA GLY A 391 42.74 -16.31 27.07
C GLY A 391 42.84 -17.39 28.17
N LEU A 392 43.06 -18.65 27.80
CA LEU A 392 43.18 -19.78 28.73
C LEU A 392 44.63 -20.08 29.16
N LEU A 393 45.57 -19.23 28.74
CA LEU A 393 46.99 -19.16 29.12
C LEU A 393 47.36 -17.69 29.24
#